data_AF-A0A2T1C2Q0-F1
#
_entry.id   AF-A0A2T1C2Q0-F1
#
_cell.length_a   1.000
_cell.length_b   1.000
_cell.length_c   1.000
_cell.angle_alpha   90.00
_cell.angle_beta   90.00
_cell.angle_gamma   90.00
#
_symmetry.space_group_name_H-M   'P 1'
#
loop_
_entity.id
_entity.type
_entity.pdbx_description
1 polymer ?
#
loop_
_entity_poly.entity_id
_entity_poly.type
_entity_poly.pdbx_seq_one_letter_code
_entity_poly.pdbx_strand_id
1 'polypeptide(L)'
;MGSIQNQNLSPNYNEKDRQTYFGAVNYQSKEFHVQSHPSGEGKSTVKFIKYLQNKYKNRKNILILEGASYHKYGEFRDFLLEVNPDKEPDNWSITCILFAPNAPQQNPVEDIWLQAKNFLRKYWYLCRAC
;
A
#
# COMPACT_ATOMS: atom_id res chain seq x y z
N MET A 1 -3.51 -9.20 -40.63
CA MET A 1 -4.33 -9.36 -39.41
C MET A 1 -3.42 -9.03 -38.23
N GLY A 2 -3.19 -7.77 -37.88
CA GLY A 2 -4.17 -6.82 -37.36
C GLY A 2 -4.08 -6.85 -35.83
N SER A 3 -3.02 -6.25 -35.30
CA SER A 3 -2.67 -6.15 -33.88
C SER A 3 -3.75 -5.41 -33.08
N ILE A 4 -4.26 -6.05 -32.03
CA ILE A 4 -5.22 -5.44 -31.11
C ILE A 4 -4.46 -4.43 -30.25
N GLN A 5 -4.64 -3.14 -30.54
CA GLN A 5 -4.20 -2.05 -29.69
C GLN A 5 -5.04 -2.06 -28.40
N ASN A 6 -4.41 -2.41 -27.28
CA ASN A 6 -4.95 -2.17 -25.94
C ASN A 6 -4.86 -0.67 -25.63
N GLN A 7 -5.84 0.09 -26.09
CA GLN A 7 -6.09 1.46 -25.62
C GLN A 7 -7.57 1.58 -25.34
N ASN A 8 -7.92 1.70 -24.06
CA ASN A 8 -9.11 2.38 -23.53
C ASN A 8 -9.00 2.43 -22.00
N LEU A 9 -8.00 3.17 -21.50
CA LEU A 9 -8.26 4.03 -20.33
C LEU A 9 -9.00 5.25 -20.90
N SER A 10 -10.01 5.76 -20.19
CA SER A 10 -10.95 6.76 -20.71
C SER A 10 -10.24 7.94 -21.39
N PRO A 11 -10.83 8.57 -22.43
CA PRO A 11 -10.14 9.52 -23.32
C PRO A 11 -9.66 10.82 -22.66
N ASN A 12 -9.91 11.02 -21.36
CA ASN A 12 -9.62 12.26 -20.63
C ASN A 12 -9.01 11.98 -19.23
N TYR A 13 -8.14 10.97 -19.11
CA TYR A 13 -7.46 10.69 -17.84
C TYR A 13 -6.26 11.63 -17.65
N ASN A 14 -6.43 12.66 -16.83
CA ASN A 14 -5.34 13.56 -16.46
C ASN A 14 -4.47 12.88 -15.39
N GLU A 15 -3.14 12.89 -15.53
CA GLU A 15 -2.25 12.30 -14.51
C GLU A 15 -2.42 12.96 -13.13
N LYS A 16 -2.85 14.23 -13.11
CA LYS A 16 -3.15 15.01 -11.91
C LYS A 16 -4.38 14.51 -11.14
N ASP A 17 -5.28 13.78 -11.79
CA ASP A 17 -6.50 13.23 -11.18
C ASP A 17 -6.31 11.78 -10.70
N ARG A 18 -5.07 11.27 -10.72
CA ARG A 18 -4.76 9.90 -10.29
C ARG A 18 -4.91 9.75 -8.78
N GLN A 19 -5.92 9.00 -8.38
CA GLN A 19 -6.10 8.58 -7.00
C GLN A 19 -4.98 7.61 -6.56
N THR A 20 -4.26 7.94 -5.49
CA THR A 20 -3.33 7.02 -4.83
C THR A 20 -4.08 6.09 -3.89
N TYR A 21 -3.76 4.79 -3.90
CA TYR A 21 -4.27 3.80 -2.95
C TYR A 21 -3.12 3.14 -2.22
N PHE A 22 -3.27 2.99 -0.91
CA PHE A 22 -2.40 2.18 -0.06
C PHE A 22 -3.09 0.84 0.20
N GLY A 23 -2.30 -0.24 0.19
CA GLY A 23 -2.79 -1.61 0.35
C GLY A 23 -1.95 -2.39 1.34
N ALA A 24 -2.59 -3.21 2.17
CA ALA A 24 -1.92 -4.14 3.06
C ALA A 24 -2.72 -5.43 3.17
N VAL A 25 -2.06 -6.57 3.02
CA VAL A 25 -2.66 -7.89 3.29
C VAL A 25 -2.25 -8.37 4.68
N ASN A 26 -3.23 -8.77 5.49
CA ASN A 26 -2.94 -9.50 6.72
C ASN A 26 -2.65 -10.96 6.35
N TYR A 27 -1.41 -11.42 6.57
CA TYR A 27 -0.99 -12.74 6.15
C TYR A 27 -1.74 -13.89 6.85
N GLN A 28 -2.17 -13.68 8.09
CA GLN A 28 -2.89 -14.68 8.87
C GLN A 28 -4.38 -14.75 8.49
N SER A 29 -5.07 -13.60 8.49
CA SER A 29 -6.51 -13.56 8.21
C SER A 29 -6.87 -13.55 6.73
N LYS A 30 -5.89 -13.29 5.85
CA LYS A 30 -6.05 -13.07 4.40
C LYS A 30 -6.90 -11.85 4.05
N GLU A 31 -7.23 -11.00 5.02
CA GLU A 31 -7.96 -9.76 4.78
C GLU A 31 -7.06 -8.71 4.11
N PHE A 32 -7.53 -8.13 3.01
CA PHE A 32 -6.88 -7.02 2.32
C PHE A 32 -7.48 -5.67 2.76
N HIS A 33 -6.63 -4.76 3.21
CA HIS A 33 -7.00 -3.40 3.62
C HIS A 33 -6.58 -2.44 2.53
N VAL A 34 -7.48 -1.54 2.16
CA VAL A 34 -7.22 -0.51 1.15
C VAL A 34 -7.73 0.84 1.64
N GLN A 35 -6.95 1.90 1.44
CA GLN A 35 -7.40 3.29 1.64
C GLN A 35 -6.90 4.19 0.52
N SER A 36 -7.75 5.11 0.08
CA SER A 36 -7.37 6.19 -0.82
C SER A 36 -6.67 7.32 -0.05
N HIS A 37 -5.61 7.87 -0.64
CA HIS A 37 -4.88 9.01 -0.10
C HIS A 37 -4.53 10.00 -1.22
N PRO A 38 -4.36 11.30 -0.92
CA PRO A 38 -4.05 12.30 -1.95
C PRO A 38 -2.75 12.02 -2.73
N SER A 39 -1.73 11.48 -2.06
CA SER A 39 -0.40 11.23 -2.63
C SER A 39 0.31 10.04 -1.99
N GLY A 40 1.27 9.46 -2.70
CA GLY A 40 2.16 8.39 -2.22
C GLY A 40 3.38 8.95 -1.49
N GLU A 41 3.18 9.52 -0.31
CA GLU A 41 4.22 10.18 0.50
C GLU A 41 4.25 9.69 1.96
N GLY A 42 5.25 10.15 2.73
CA GLY A 42 5.43 9.80 4.14
C GLY A 42 4.17 10.03 5.00
N LYS A 43 3.55 11.20 4.89
CA LYS A 43 2.33 11.57 5.63
C LYS A 43 1.17 10.62 5.37
N SER A 44 0.94 10.27 4.10
CA SER A 44 -0.10 9.30 3.72
C SER A 44 0.23 7.90 4.25
N THR A 45 1.51 7.50 4.18
CA THR A 45 2.00 6.23 4.72
C THR A 45 1.74 6.13 6.24
N VAL A 46 2.10 7.18 7.00
CA VAL A 46 1.85 7.23 8.44
C VAL A 46 0.36 7.16 8.77
N LYS A 47 -0.49 7.89 8.03
CA LYS A 47 -1.95 7.83 8.22
C LYS A 47 -2.49 6.42 8.01
N PHE A 48 -2.06 5.75 6.95
CA PHE A 48 -2.50 4.38 6.65
C PHE A 48 -2.04 3.40 7.72
N ILE A 49 -0.81 3.52 8.22
CA ILE A 49 -0.28 2.64 9.27
C ILE A 49 -0.97 2.90 10.61
N LYS A 50 -1.27 4.15 10.95
CA LYS A 50 -2.09 4.48 12.14
C LYS A 50 -3.48 3.84 12.05
N TYR A 51 -4.09 3.81 10.87
CA TYR A 51 -5.33 3.06 10.65
C TYR A 51 -5.16 1.56 10.93
N LEU A 52 -4.13 0.92 10.39
CA LEU A 52 -3.86 -0.51 10.62
C LEU A 52 -3.59 -0.81 12.10
N GLN A 53 -2.78 0.03 12.77
CA GLN A 53 -2.50 -0.09 14.20
C GLN A 53 -3.77 0.02 15.05
N ASN A 54 -4.67 0.95 14.69
CA ASN A 54 -5.97 1.09 15.35
C ASN A 54 -6.92 -0.09 15.06
N LYS A 55 -6.83 -0.71 13.88
CA LYS A 55 -7.62 -1.91 13.55
C LYS A 55 -7.12 -3.15 14.30
N TYR A 56 -5.81 -3.26 14.52
CA TYR A 56 -5.16 -4.36 15.25
C TYR A 56 -4.56 -3.90 16.59
N LYS A 57 -5.39 -3.26 17.42
CA LYS A 57 -4.98 -2.79 18.76
C LYS A 57 -4.45 -3.93 19.63
N ASN A 58 -3.56 -3.58 20.55
CA ASN A 58 -3.01 -4.47 21.58
C ASN A 58 -2.26 -5.68 20.99
N ARG A 59 -1.75 -5.57 19.76
CA ARG A 59 -0.89 -6.55 19.11
C ARG A 59 0.38 -5.88 18.61
N LYS A 60 1.48 -6.62 18.57
CA LYS A 60 2.69 -6.21 17.85
C LYS A 60 2.38 -6.26 16.35
N ASN A 61 2.65 -5.17 15.64
CA ASN A 61 2.43 -5.08 14.21
C ASN A 61 3.75 -5.24 13.48
N ILE A 62 3.91 -6.34 12.73
CA ILE A 62 5.05 -6.52 11.84
C ILE A 62 4.64 -6.06 10.44
N LEU A 63 5.29 -5.01 9.95
CA LEU A 63 5.09 -4.47 8.62
C LEU A 63 6.21 -4.96 7.72
N ILE A 64 5.86 -5.68 6.66
CA ILE A 64 6.82 -6.10 5.63
C ILE A 64 6.61 -5.20 4.43
N LEU A 65 7.59 -4.37 4.12
CA LEU A 65 7.48 -3.25 3.18
C LEU A 65 8.52 -3.37 2.07
N GLU A 66 8.23 -2.79 0.91
CA GLU A 66 9.27 -2.58 -0.10
C GLU A 66 10.26 -1.48 0.32
N GLY A 67 11.43 -1.45 -0.30
CA GLY A 67 12.54 -0.57 0.07
C GLY A 67 12.38 0.91 -0.33
N ALA A 68 11.17 1.43 -0.53
CA ALA A 68 10.94 2.80 -0.99
C ALA A 68 11.53 3.85 -0.04
N SER A 69 11.98 5.00 -0.58
CA SER A 69 12.69 6.02 0.19
C SER A 69 11.85 6.61 1.33
N TYR A 70 10.56 6.81 1.10
CA TYR A 70 9.61 7.30 2.11
C TYR A 70 9.29 6.26 3.20
N HIS A 71 9.71 4.99 3.05
CA HIS A 71 9.68 3.99 4.13
C HIS A 71 10.95 3.99 5.00
N LYS A 72 11.94 4.82 4.69
CA LYS A 72 13.25 4.81 5.36
C LYS A 72 13.58 6.12 6.07
N TYR A 73 12.95 7.22 5.68
CA TYR A 73 13.34 8.56 6.12
C TYR A 73 12.14 9.47 6.39
N GLY A 74 12.43 10.67 6.93
CA GLY A 74 11.47 11.73 7.17
C GLY A 74 10.35 11.33 8.14
N GLU A 75 9.14 11.76 7.83
CA GLU A 75 7.96 11.59 8.69
C GLU A 75 7.69 10.15 9.11
N PHE A 76 8.01 9.17 8.26
CA PHE A 76 7.80 7.77 8.62
C PHE A 76 8.82 7.29 9.65
N ARG A 77 10.08 7.73 9.57
CA ARG A 77 11.08 7.45 10.60
C ARG A 77 10.71 8.10 11.92
N ASP A 78 10.28 9.35 11.89
CA ASP A 78 9.89 10.10 13.09
C ASP A 78 8.70 9.42 13.78
N PHE A 79 7.71 8.96 13.00
CA PHE A 79 6.60 8.15 13.50
C PHE A 79 7.07 6.84 14.15
N LEU A 80 8.03 6.12 13.54
CA LEU A 80 8.54 4.88 14.13
C LEU A 80 9.27 5.12 15.46
N LEU A 81 9.96 6.25 15.60
CA LEU A 81 10.58 6.66 16.87
C LEU A 81 9.52 7.00 17.94
N GLU A 82 8.43 7.66 17.54
CA GLU A 82 7.31 8.03 18.43
C GLU A 82 6.58 6.78 18.98
N VAL A 83 6.36 5.75 18.17
CA VAL A 83 5.61 4.54 18.59
C VAL A 83 6.46 3.50 19.34
N ASN A 84 7.78 3.61 19.23
CA ASN A 84 8.76 2.75 19.88
C ASN A 84 9.77 3.55 20.73
N PRO A 85 9.34 4.47 21.60
CA PRO A 85 10.26 5.37 22.31
C PRO A 85 11.06 4.57 23.33
N ASP A 86 12.39 4.62 23.25
CA ASP A 86 13.34 3.98 24.18
C ASP A 86 13.05 2.50 24.48
N LYS A 87 12.39 1.80 23.55
CA LYS A 87 12.09 0.37 23.67
C LYS A 87 13.19 -0.44 23.00
N GLU A 88 13.60 -1.50 23.69
CA GLU A 88 14.37 -2.57 23.06
C GLU A 88 13.60 -3.17 21.87
N PRO A 89 14.29 -3.67 20.82
CA PRO A 89 13.66 -4.22 19.61
C PRO A 89 12.57 -5.26 19.89
N ASP A 90 12.79 -6.11 20.89
CA ASP A 90 11.83 -7.14 21.29
C ASP A 90 10.51 -6.57 21.83
N ASN A 91 10.50 -5.31 22.26
CA ASN A 91 9.35 -4.63 22.85
C ASN A 91 8.69 -3.62 21.90
N TRP A 92 9.14 -3.54 20.64
CA TRP A 92 8.55 -2.63 19.67
C TRP A 92 7.07 -2.94 19.40
N SER A 93 6.28 -1.86 19.36
CA SER A 93 4.86 -1.88 19.00
C SER A 93 4.69 -2.13 17.50
N ILE A 94 5.60 -1.56 16.70
CA ILE A 94 5.67 -1.71 15.25
C ILE A 94 7.09 -2.10 14.86
N THR A 95 7.23 -3.20 14.13
CA THR A 95 8.51 -3.65 13.56
C THR A 95 8.41 -3.60 12.05
N CYS A 96 9.38 -2.95 11.40
CA CYS A 96 9.45 -2.91 9.94
C CYS A 96 10.51 -3.89 9.43
N ILE A 97 10.15 -4.71 8.45
CA ILE A 97 11.03 -5.61 7.71
C ILE A 97 10.98 -5.19 6.25
N LEU A 98 12.13 -5.07 5.61
CA LEU A 98 12.20 -4.74 4.19
C LEU A 98 12.30 -6.00 3.34
N PHE A 99 11.57 -6.03 2.23
CA PHE A 99 11.84 -6.99 1.16
C PHE A 99 13.22 -6.75 0.54
N ALA A 100 13.73 -7.78 -0.15
CA ALA A 100 14.97 -7.64 -0.90
C ALA A 100 14.83 -6.54 -1.98
N PRO A 101 15.88 -5.74 -2.23
CA PRO A 101 15.85 -4.75 -3.29
C PRO A 101 15.53 -5.39 -4.64
N ASN A 102 14.70 -4.72 -5.45
CA ASN A 102 14.31 -5.17 -6.80
C ASN A 102 13.64 -6.56 -6.85
N ALA A 103 12.96 -6.97 -5.77
CA ALA A 103 12.26 -8.25 -5.68
C ALA A 103 10.73 -8.09 -5.50
N PRO A 104 10.01 -7.49 -6.46
CA PRO A 104 8.56 -7.24 -6.35
C PRO A 104 7.75 -8.52 -6.14
N GLN A 105 8.22 -9.68 -6.62
CA GLN A 105 7.61 -10.98 -6.42
C GLN A 105 7.53 -11.41 -4.94
N GLN A 106 8.26 -10.76 -4.04
CA GLN A 106 8.16 -11.01 -2.61
C GLN A 106 6.99 -10.26 -1.97
N ASN A 107 6.49 -9.19 -2.62
CA ASN A 107 5.41 -8.38 -2.10
C ASN A 107 4.05 -8.85 -2.66
N PRO A 108 3.25 -9.63 -1.90
CA PRO A 108 1.97 -10.15 -2.39
C PRO A 108 0.94 -9.06 -2.70
N VAL A 109 1.14 -7.83 -2.20
CA VAL A 109 0.27 -6.70 -2.50
C VAL A 109 0.36 -6.31 -3.98
N GLU A 110 1.52 -6.47 -4.62
CA GLU A 110 1.68 -6.21 -6.07
C GLU A 110 0.82 -7.15 -6.91
N ASP A 111 0.76 -8.44 -6.57
CA ASP A 111 -0.08 -9.41 -7.27
C ASP A 111 -1.57 -9.12 -7.08
N ILE A 112 -1.97 -8.71 -5.87
CA ILE A 112 -3.35 -8.29 -5.59
C ILE A 112 -3.70 -7.05 -6.43
N TRP A 113 -2.79 -6.07 -6.51
CA TRP A 113 -3.00 -4.90 -7.36
C TRP A 113 -3.08 -5.24 -8.84
N LEU A 114 -2.24 -6.15 -9.33
CA LEU A 114 -2.27 -6.59 -10.71
C LEU A 114 -3.62 -7.24 -11.04
N GLN A 115 -4.11 -8.13 -10.17
CA GLN A 115 -5.42 -8.76 -10.32
C GLN A 115 -6.56 -7.74 -10.30
N ALA A 116 -6.56 -6.81 -9.34
CA ALA A 116 -7.58 -5.76 -9.24
C ALA A 116 -7.58 -4.85 -10.48
N LYS A 117 -6.41 -4.41 -10.95
CA LYS A 117 -6.27 -3.59 -12.16
C LYS A 117 -6.75 -4.35 -13.39
N ASN A 118 -6.41 -5.63 -13.52
CA ASN A 118 -6.87 -6.46 -14.64
C ASN A 118 -8.38 -6.67 -14.62
N PHE A 119 -8.96 -6.87 -13.44
CA PHE A 119 -10.42 -6.94 -13.27
C PHE A 119 -11.09 -5.64 -13.71
N LEU A 120 -10.62 -4.49 -13.21
CA LEU A 120 -11.17 -3.18 -13.58
C LEU A 120 -11.05 -2.91 -15.07
N ARG A 121 -9.93 -3.25 -15.71
CA ARG A 121 -9.78 -3.13 -17.17
C ARG A 121 -10.79 -3.99 -17.94
N LYS A 122 -11.04 -5.21 -17.47
CA LYS A 122 -11.96 -6.14 -18.15
C LYS A 122 -13.43 -5.78 -17.93
N TYR A 123 -13.76 -5.28 -16.74
CA TYR A 123 -15.14 -5.10 -16.27
C TYR A 123 -15.47 -3.65 -15.95
N TRP A 124 -14.75 -2.66 -16.52
CA TRP A 124 -14.98 -1.24 -16.25
C TRP A 124 -16.44 -0.82 -16.48
N TYR A 125 -17.12 -1.46 -17.43
CA TYR A 125 -18.54 -1.21 -17.75
C TYR A 125 -19.51 -1.60 -16.62
N LEU A 126 -19.06 -2.38 -15.63
CA LEU A 126 -19.84 -2.69 -14.43
C LEU A 126 -19.76 -1.56 -13.38
N CYS A 127 -18.75 -0.70 -13.45
CA CYS A 127 -18.66 0.50 -12.64
C CYS A 127 -19.68 1.52 -13.18
N ARG A 128 -20.92 1.44 -12.70
CA ARG A 128 -21.90 2.50 -12.95
C ARG A 128 -21.42 3.75 -12.22
N ALA A 129 -21.43 4.89 -12.93
CA ALA A 129 -21.22 6.18 -12.28
C ALA A 129 -22.30 6.36 -11.21
N CYS A 130 -21.86 6.45 -9.95
CA CYS A 130 -22.71 6.97 -8.87
C CYS A 130 -22.78 8.49 -8.99
#